data_AF-A0A920W216-F1
#
_entry.id   AF-A0A920W216-F1
#
_cell.length_a   1.000
_cell.length_b   1.000
_cell.length_c   1.000
_cell.angle_alpha   90.00
_cell.angle_beta   90.00
_cell.angle_gamma   90.00
#
_symmetry.space_group_name_H-M   'P 1'
#
loop_
_entity.id
_entity.type
_entity.pdbx_description
1 polymer ?
#
loop_
_entity_poly.entity_id
_entity_poly.type
_entity_poly.pdbx_seq_one_letter_code
_entity_poly.pdbx_strand_id
1 'polypeptide(L)' 'MQFDPQHKTRYPQYSWEEDQPVIGINYYEAIIFSLWLELRLPTEKEWEKAARGTDGRVYPWGEAMG' A
#
# COMPACT_ATOMS: atom_id res chain seq x y z
N MET A 1 2.97 -19.85 -7.76
CA MET A 1 2.84 -18.98 -6.58
C MET A 1 1.35 -18.73 -6.39
N GLN A 2 0.76 -19.26 -5.32
CA GLN A 2 -0.66 -19.11 -5.01
C GLN A 2 -0.84 -17.86 -4.15
N PHE A 3 -1.87 -17.07 -4.45
CA PHE A 3 -2.28 -15.94 -3.63
C PHE A 3 -2.70 -16.46 -2.25
N ASP A 4 -1.98 -16.03 -1.20
CA ASP A 4 -2.35 -16.28 0.19
C ASP A 4 -2.94 -14.96 0.75
N PRO A 5 -4.27 -14.87 0.92
CA PRO A 5 -4.93 -13.67 1.42
C PRO A 5 -4.50 -13.33 2.86
N GLN A 6 -3.98 -14.30 3.60
CA GLN A 6 -3.57 -14.09 4.98
C GLN A 6 -2.15 -13.55 5.09
N HIS A 7 -1.30 -13.66 4.06
CA HIS A 7 0.10 -13.16 3.97
C HIS A 7 1.08 -13.51 5.11
N LYS A 8 0.60 -14.04 6.26
CA LYS A 8 1.31 -14.27 7.53
C LYS A 8 2.53 -15.19 7.41
N THR A 9 2.59 -16.01 6.36
CA THR A 9 3.55 -17.11 6.27
C THR A 9 4.78 -16.80 5.41
N ARG A 10 4.79 -15.67 4.69
CA ARG A 10 5.80 -15.44 3.65
C ARG A 10 7.12 -14.87 4.18
N TYR A 11 7.05 -13.92 5.12
CA TYR A 11 8.22 -13.29 5.74
C TYR A 11 8.00 -13.15 7.25
N PRO A 12 7.93 -14.28 7.99
CA PRO A 12 7.71 -14.26 9.43
C PRO A 12 8.80 -13.46 10.15
N GLN A 13 9.98 -13.31 9.53
CA GLN A 13 11.09 -12.52 10.03
C GLN A 13 11.05 -11.01 9.72
N TYR A 14 9.96 -10.48 9.15
CA TYR A 14 9.84 -9.06 8.84
C TYR A 14 8.40 -8.52 8.98
N SER A 15 7.45 -9.38 9.34
CA SER A 15 6.01 -9.08 9.43
C SER A 15 5.44 -9.79 10.65
N TRP A 16 5.82 -9.31 11.84
CA TRP A 16 5.64 -10.00 13.11
C TRP A 16 4.37 -9.57 13.85
N GLU A 17 3.88 -8.36 13.57
CA GLU A 17 2.68 -7.79 14.17
C GLU A 17 1.58 -7.66 13.10
N GLU A 18 0.32 -7.80 13.51
CA GLU A 18 -0.82 -7.83 12.57
C GLU A 18 -1.15 -6.45 11.96
N ASP A 19 -0.67 -5.35 12.55
CA ASP A 19 -0.90 -3.97 12.12
C ASP A 19 0.21 -3.40 11.22
N GLN A 20 1.24 -4.21 10.91
CA GLN A 20 2.30 -3.83 10.00
C GLN A 20 1.86 -3.96 8.54
N PRO A 21 2.36 -3.09 7.63
CA PRO A 21 2.09 -3.23 6.22
C PRO A 21 2.68 -4.54 5.67
N VAL A 22 1.91 -5.24 4.84
CA VAL A 22 2.37 -6.44 4.13
C VAL A 22 3.52 -6.08 3.19
N ILE A 23 4.60 -6.87 3.23
CA ILE A 23 5.78 -6.69 2.37
C ILE A 23 6.09 -7.92 1.51
N GLY A 24 7.00 -7.75 0.55
CA GLY A 24 7.50 -8.85 -0.28
C GLY A 24 6.45 -9.42 -1.25
N ILE A 25 5.54 -8.56 -1.67
CA ILE A 25 4.58 -8.81 -2.75
C ILE A 25 5.03 -8.09 -4.02
N ASN A 26 4.67 -8.63 -5.18
CA ASN A 26 4.83 -7.93 -6.45
C ASN A 26 3.54 -7.20 -6.87
N TYR A 27 3.62 -6.43 -7.97
CA TYR A 27 2.50 -5.65 -8.50
C TYR A 27 1.26 -6.50 -8.83
N TYR A 28 1.43 -7.69 -9.40
CA TYR A 28 0.32 -8.56 -9.76
C TYR A 28 -0.42 -9.10 -8.53
N GLU A 29 0.30 -9.40 -7.46
CA GLU A 29 -0.29 -9.83 -6.20
C GLU A 29 -1.11 -8.72 -5.56
N ALA A 30 -0.65 -7.47 -5.61
CA ALA A 30 -1.40 -6.31 -5.14
C ALA A 30 -2.71 -6.09 -5.94
N ILE A 31 -2.68 -6.34 -7.26
CA ILE A 31 -3.90 -6.31 -8.09
C ILE A 31 -4.87 -7.41 -7.67
N ILE A 32 -4.40 -8.66 -7.58
CA ILE A 32 -5.25 -9.81 -7.23
C ILE A 32 -5.91 -9.59 -5.87
N PHE A 33 -5.16 -9.10 -4.88
CA PHE A 33 -5.70 -8.76 -3.57
C PHE A 33 -6.80 -7.70 -3.65
N SER A 34 -6.57 -6.63 -4.41
CA SER A 34 -7.56 -5.56 -4.58
C SER A 34 -8.85 -6.09 -5.22
N LEU A 35 -8.72 -6.92 -6.26
CA LEU A 35 -9.87 -7.54 -6.95
C LEU A 35 -10.63 -8.52 -6.06
N TRP A 36 -9.93 -9.27 -5.21
CA TRP A 36 -10.55 -10.18 -4.24
C TRP A 36 -11.43 -9.43 -3.24
N LEU A 37 -11.09 -8.18 -2.91
CA LEU A 37 -11.92 -7.26 -2.11
C LEU A 37 -12.97 -6.50 -2.92
N GLU A 38 -13.15 -6.80 -4.21
CA GLU A 38 -14.00 -6.03 -5.13
C GLU A 38 -13.57 -4.55 -5.28
N LEU A 39 -12.28 -4.27 -5.04
CA LEU A 39 -11.64 -2.97 -5.20
C LEU A 39 -10.65 -2.97 -6.37
N ARG A 40 -9.92 -1.86 -6.53
CA ARG A 40 -8.79 -1.74 -7.45
C ARG A 40 -7.65 -0.93 -6.82
N LEU A 41 -6.46 -1.08 -7.36
CA LEU A 41 -5.37 -0.17 -7.04
C LEU A 41 -5.70 1.27 -7.48
N PRO A 42 -5.23 2.28 -6.73
CA PRO A 42 -5.33 3.66 -7.14
C PRO A 42 -4.49 3.89 -8.40
N THR A 43 -4.94 4.80 -9.26
CA THR A 43 -4.08 5.39 -10.29
C THR A 43 -3.06 6.31 -9.63
N GLU A 44 -1.96 6.60 -10.33
CA GLU A 44 -0.95 7.55 -9.85
C GLU A 44 -1.55 8.91 -9.44
N LYS A 45 -2.49 9.43 -10.25
CA LYS A 45 -3.18 10.70 -9.97
C LYS A 45 -4.03 10.64 -8.70
N GLU A 46 -4.74 9.54 -8.48
CA GLU A 46 -5.53 9.36 -7.26
C GLU A 46 -4.65 9.23 -6.03
N TRP A 47 -3.53 8.50 -6.16
CA TRP A 47 -2.56 8.34 -5.09
C TRP A 47 -1.92 9.69 -4.71
N GLU A 48 -1.47 10.47 -5.70
CA GLU A 48 -0.94 11.81 -5.45
C GLU A 48 -1.99 12.72 -4.80
N LYS A 49 -3.23 12.70 -5.30
CA LYS A 49 -4.31 13.52 -4.75
C LYS A 49 -4.61 13.19 -3.29
N ALA A 50 -4.63 11.91 -2.95
CA ALA A 50 -4.85 11.43 -1.58
C ALA A 50 -3.69 11.81 -0.65
N ALA A 51 -2.44 11.69 -1.12
CA ALA A 51 -1.26 11.98 -0.33
C ALA A 51 -1.02 13.49 -0.13
N ARG A 52 -1.15 14.30 -1.19
CA ARG A 52 -0.80 15.72 -1.19
C ARG A 52 -1.94 16.64 -0.73
N GLY A 53 -3.19 16.21 -0.84
CA GLY A 53 -4.36 17.03 -0.54
C GLY A 53 -4.75 17.98 -1.68
N THR A 54 -5.24 19.17 -1.35
CA THR A 54 -5.82 20.13 -2.33
C THR A 54 -4.96 21.35 -2.63
N ASP A 55 -3.89 21.57 -1.88
CA ASP A 55 -3.14 22.82 -1.85
C ASP A 55 -1.68 22.70 -2.33
N GLY A 56 -1.30 21.56 -2.92
CA GLY A 56 -0.07 21.45 -3.71
C GLY A 56 1.23 21.37 -2.91
N ARG A 57 1.16 20.93 -1.65
CA ARG A 57 2.33 20.83 -0.75
C ARG A 57 3.43 19.90 -1.26
N VAL A 58 4.67 20.17 -0.84
CA VAL A 58 5.82 19.29 -1.11
C VAL A 58 5.70 17.98 -0.31
N TYR A 59 5.29 18.06 0.95
CA TYR A 59 5.01 16.91 1.80
C TYR A 59 3.53 16.87 2.22
N PRO A 60 2.96 15.69 2.54
CA PRO A 60 1.58 15.59 3.04
C PRO A 60 1.29 16.52 4.22
N TRP A 61 2.28 16.76 5.08
CA TRP A 61 2.19 17.62 6.26
C TRP A 61 2.58 19.09 6.02
N GLY A 62 2.94 19.48 4.80
CA GLY A 62 3.29 20.87 4.45
C GLY A 62 4.75 21.06 4.09
N GLU A 63 5.40 21.99 4.77
CA GLU A 63 6.79 22.39 4.53
C GLU A 63 7.79 21.36 5.05
N ALA A 64 9.01 21.42 4.52
CA ALA A 64 10.13 20.65 5.07
C ALA A 64 10.31 21.00 6.55
N MET A 65 10.58 20.00 7.38
CA MET A 65 11.02 20.28 8.74
C MET A 65 12.42 20.90 8.65
N GLY A 66 12.49 22.20 8.91
CA GLY A 66 13.73 22.97 9.03
C GLY A 66 14.39 22.78 10.39
#